data_AF-A0A655J9L0-F1
#
_entry.id   AF-A0A655J9L0-F1
#
_cell.length_a   1.000
_cell.length_b   1.000
_cell.length_c   1.000
_cell.angle_alpha   90.00
_cell.angle_beta   90.00
_cell.angle_gamma   90.00
#
_symmetry.space_group_name_H-M   'P 1'
#
loop_
_entity.id
_entity.type
_entity.pdbx_description
1 polymer ?
#
loop_
_entity_poly.entity_id
_entity_poly.type
_entity_poly.pdbx_seq_one_letter_code
_entity_poly.pdbx_strand_id
1 'polypeptide(L)'
;MLAARLGSDAGHSAAPTYRDSLPAFALPGACVAIFTGPLLLARTPALHGVGTAGLGVFVALAASLTVLPALIALAGASRQLPAPTTGAGWTGRLSLPVSSASALGTAAVLAICMLPIIGMRWGVAENPTRQGGAQVLPGNALPDVVVIKSARDLRDPAALIAINQVSHRLVEVPGVRKVESAAWPAGVPWTDASLSSAAGRLADQLGQQAGSFVPAVTAIKSMKSIIEQMSGAVDQLDSTVNVTLAGARQAQQYLDPMLAAARNLKNKTTELSEYLETIHTWIVGFTNCPDDVLCTAMRKVIEPYDIVVTGMNELSTGADRISAISTQTMSALSSAPRMVAQMRSALAQVRSFVPKLETTIQDAMPQIAQASAMLKNLSADFADTGEGGFHLSRKDLADPSYRHVRESMFSSDGTATRLFLYSDGQLDLAAAARAQQLEIAAGKAMKYGSLVDSQVTVGGAAQIAAAVRDALIHDAVLLAVILLTVVALASMWRGAVHGAAVGVGVLASYLAALGVSIALWQHLLDRELNALVPLVSFAVLASCGVPYLVAGIKAGRIADEATGARSKGAVSGRGAVAPLAALGGVFGAGLVLVSGGSFSVLSQIGTVVVLGLGVLITVQRAWLPTTPGRR
;
A
#
# COMPACT_ATOMS: atom_id res chain seq x y z
N MET A 1 76.80 63.28 -42.28
CA MET A 1 75.75 63.08 -41.28
C MET A 1 75.02 61.78 -41.61
N LEU A 2 75.10 60.83 -40.66
CA LEU A 2 74.33 59.58 -40.48
C LEU A 2 74.20 58.64 -41.70
N ALA A 3 75.07 57.62 -41.84
CA ALA A 3 75.01 56.30 -41.19
C ALA A 3 73.82 55.46 -41.71
N ALA A 4 74.02 54.44 -42.56
CA ALA A 4 74.52 53.09 -42.21
C ALA A 4 73.57 52.41 -41.19
N ARG A 5 73.14 51.16 -41.27
CA ARG A 5 73.68 49.94 -41.91
C ARG A 5 72.73 48.80 -41.49
N LEU A 6 72.90 47.63 -42.13
CA LEU A 6 72.56 46.27 -41.67
C LEU A 6 71.17 45.72 -42.02
N GLY A 7 71.20 44.77 -42.96
CA GLY A 7 70.18 43.74 -43.05
C GLY A 7 70.24 42.75 -41.88
N SER A 8 69.22 41.91 -41.79
CA SER A 8 69.34 40.58 -41.22
C SER A 8 68.22 39.72 -41.78
N ASP A 9 68.59 38.56 -42.31
CA ASP A 9 67.75 37.38 -42.33
C ASP A 9 66.99 37.27 -41.01
N ALA A 10 65.67 37.39 -41.08
CA ALA A 10 64.77 36.95 -40.02
C ALA A 10 63.73 36.07 -40.70
N GLY A 11 63.86 34.77 -40.46
CA GLY A 11 63.02 33.73 -41.04
C GLY A 11 61.55 34.12 -41.01
N HIS A 12 60.89 33.93 -42.15
CA HIS A 12 59.44 33.96 -42.24
C HIS A 12 58.91 32.81 -41.38
N SER A 13 58.72 33.05 -40.09
CA SER A 13 57.85 32.22 -39.27
C SER A 13 56.45 32.46 -39.82
N ALA A 14 56.02 31.60 -40.74
CA ALA A 14 54.67 31.59 -41.28
C ALA A 14 53.70 31.65 -40.10
N ALA A 15 52.92 32.73 -40.03
CA ALA A 15 51.86 32.84 -39.05
C ALA A 15 50.89 31.67 -39.28
N PRO A 16 50.41 31.00 -38.22
CA PRO A 16 49.57 29.82 -38.37
C PRO A 16 48.33 30.19 -39.19
N THR A 17 48.09 29.41 -40.25
CA THR A 17 46.94 29.62 -41.14
C THR A 17 45.69 29.11 -40.42
N TYR A 18 44.49 29.59 -40.78
CA TYR A 18 43.23 29.09 -40.20
C TYR A 18 43.12 27.54 -40.24
N ARG A 19 43.66 26.91 -41.28
CA ARG A 19 43.78 25.44 -41.39
C ARG A 19 44.59 24.77 -40.28
N ASP A 20 45.59 25.45 -39.74
CA ASP A 20 46.45 24.91 -38.67
C ASP A 20 45.76 24.98 -37.29
N SER A 21 44.76 25.85 -37.14
CA SER A 21 43.99 26.02 -35.90
C SER A 21 42.63 25.29 -35.90
N LEU A 22 42.13 24.87 -37.06
CA LEU A 22 40.92 24.03 -37.23
C LEU A 22 40.86 22.81 -36.27
N PRO A 23 41.90 21.96 -36.14
CA PRO A 23 41.85 20.82 -35.24
C PRO A 23 41.83 21.20 -33.74
N ALA A 24 42.24 22.42 -33.39
CA ALA A 24 42.17 22.90 -32.00
C ALA A 24 40.74 23.31 -31.60
N PHE A 25 39.90 23.73 -32.55
CA PHE A 25 38.51 24.10 -32.32
C PHE A 25 37.50 22.98 -32.58
N ALA A 26 37.80 22.08 -33.52
CA ALA A 26 36.91 20.96 -33.85
C ALA A 26 36.94 19.85 -32.78
N LEU A 27 38.11 19.59 -32.16
CA LEU A 27 38.29 18.52 -31.19
C LEU A 27 37.39 18.68 -29.93
N PRO A 28 37.31 19.86 -29.28
CA PRO A 28 36.45 20.01 -28.12
C PRO A 28 34.95 19.90 -28.45
N GLY A 29 34.53 20.45 -29.59
CA GLY A 29 33.15 20.33 -30.06
C GLY A 29 32.72 18.89 -30.34
N ALA A 30 33.60 18.12 -30.99
CA ALA A 30 33.40 16.69 -31.20
C ALA A 30 33.32 15.92 -29.87
N CYS A 31 34.16 16.25 -28.88
CA CYS A 31 34.09 15.63 -27.56
C CYS A 31 32.76 15.92 -26.84
N VAL A 32 32.27 17.16 -26.88
CA VAL A 32 30.96 17.54 -26.31
C VAL A 32 29.83 16.79 -27.01
N ALA A 33 29.88 16.66 -28.34
CA ALA A 33 28.88 15.92 -29.11
C ALA A 33 28.87 14.41 -28.78
N ILE A 34 30.04 13.81 -28.60
CA ILE A 34 30.18 12.40 -28.19
C ILE A 34 29.60 12.15 -26.80
N PHE A 35 29.71 13.13 -25.89
CA PHE A 35 29.13 13.03 -24.54
C PHE A 35 27.62 13.28 -24.50
N THR A 36 27.15 14.28 -25.24
CA THR A 36 25.75 14.74 -25.16
C THR A 36 24.82 13.98 -26.09
N GLY A 37 25.30 13.51 -27.25
CA GLY A 37 24.49 12.78 -28.23
C GLY A 37 23.81 11.52 -27.68
N PRO A 38 24.53 10.61 -27.00
CA PRO A 38 23.93 9.41 -26.42
C PRO A 38 22.90 9.71 -25.32
N LEU A 39 22.89 10.89 -24.72
CA LEU A 39 21.89 11.29 -23.71
C LEU A 39 20.49 11.45 -24.31
N LEU A 40 20.34 11.50 -25.63
CA LEU A 40 19.03 11.40 -26.29
C LEU A 40 18.35 10.03 -26.06
N LEU A 41 19.11 9.00 -25.65
CA LEU A 41 18.55 7.70 -25.28
C LEU A 41 18.19 7.63 -23.79
N ALA A 42 18.47 8.69 -23.01
CA ALA A 42 18.16 8.72 -21.59
C ALA A 42 16.65 8.65 -21.35
N ARG A 43 16.26 7.92 -20.30
CA ARG A 43 14.86 7.75 -19.89
C ARG A 43 14.39 8.87 -18.97
N THR A 44 15.30 9.53 -18.24
CA THR A 44 14.92 10.68 -17.42
C THR A 44 14.81 11.95 -18.27
N PRO A 45 13.76 12.77 -18.05
CA PRO A 45 13.53 13.97 -18.85
C PRO A 45 14.66 15.00 -18.70
N ALA A 46 15.30 15.05 -17.53
CA ALA A 46 16.40 15.97 -17.26
C ALA A 46 17.64 15.65 -18.12
N LEU A 47 18.06 14.39 -18.17
CA LEU A 47 19.21 13.99 -19.01
C LEU A 47 18.88 14.02 -20.50
N HIS A 48 17.66 13.62 -20.87
CA HIS A 48 17.20 13.76 -22.26
C HIS A 48 17.24 15.23 -22.70
N GLY A 49 16.84 16.15 -21.81
CA GLY A 49 16.97 17.59 -22.01
C GLY A 49 18.41 18.04 -22.27
N VAL A 50 19.39 17.54 -21.51
CA VAL A 50 20.82 17.81 -21.77
C VAL A 50 21.24 17.29 -23.15
N GLY A 51 20.75 16.12 -23.58
CA GLY A 51 21.00 15.60 -24.92
C GLY A 51 20.44 16.51 -26.03
N THR A 52 19.20 16.98 -25.88
CA THR A 52 18.58 17.91 -26.84
C THR A 52 19.32 19.25 -26.90
N ALA A 53 19.79 19.77 -25.77
CA ALA A 53 20.65 20.96 -25.72
C ALA A 53 21.99 20.73 -26.43
N GLY A 54 22.55 19.52 -26.32
CA GLY A 54 23.74 19.10 -27.05
C GLY A 54 23.61 19.21 -28.58
N LEU A 55 22.41 18.96 -29.11
CA LEU A 55 22.12 19.15 -30.54
C LEU A 55 22.29 20.63 -30.94
N GLY A 56 21.86 21.56 -30.09
CA GLY A 56 22.07 22.99 -30.26
C GLY A 56 23.55 23.37 -30.27
N VAL A 57 24.36 22.76 -29.40
CA VAL A 57 25.81 22.95 -29.39
C VAL A 57 26.44 22.42 -30.69
N PHE A 58 25.97 21.29 -31.22
CA PHE A 58 26.45 20.75 -32.48
C PHE A 58 26.14 21.68 -33.66
N VAL A 59 24.92 22.20 -33.74
CA VAL A 59 24.52 23.17 -34.76
C VAL A 59 25.33 24.47 -34.63
N ALA A 60 25.53 24.97 -33.41
CA ALA A 60 26.34 26.16 -33.16
C ALA A 60 27.82 25.95 -33.53
N LEU A 61 28.37 24.76 -33.29
CA LEU A 61 29.73 24.40 -33.69
C LEU A 61 29.86 24.33 -35.22
N ALA A 62 28.92 23.69 -35.90
CA ALA A 62 28.89 23.60 -37.36
C ALA A 62 28.76 24.99 -37.99
N ALA A 63 27.89 25.84 -37.44
CA ALA A 63 27.78 27.24 -37.84
C ALA A 63 29.08 28.01 -37.60
N SER A 64 29.72 27.84 -36.43
CA SER A 64 30.98 28.52 -36.12
C SER A 64 32.12 28.10 -37.06
N LEU A 65 32.20 26.81 -37.40
CA LEU A 65 33.22 26.26 -38.31
C LEU A 65 33.00 26.65 -39.78
N THR A 66 31.78 27.03 -40.18
CA THR A 66 31.45 27.45 -41.55
C THR A 66 31.46 28.98 -41.72
N VAL A 67 30.96 29.71 -40.71
CA VAL A 67 30.88 31.18 -40.72
C VAL A 67 32.25 31.82 -40.50
N LEU A 68 33.09 31.27 -39.63
CA LEU A 68 34.42 31.83 -39.34
C LEU A 68 35.33 31.92 -40.59
N PRO A 69 35.49 30.87 -41.42
CA PRO A 69 36.26 30.99 -42.66
C PRO A 69 35.59 31.89 -43.70
N ALA A 70 34.25 31.94 -43.75
CA ALA A 70 33.52 32.85 -44.64
C ALA A 70 33.75 34.33 -44.27
N LEU A 71 33.73 34.66 -42.98
CA LEU A 71 34.05 36.01 -42.48
C LEU A 71 35.51 36.38 -42.71
N ILE A 72 36.45 35.45 -42.53
CA ILE A 72 37.87 35.68 -42.83
C ILE A 72 38.08 35.93 -44.33
N ALA A 73 37.38 35.19 -45.20
CA ALA A 73 37.43 35.41 -46.64
C ALA A 73 36.83 36.76 -47.05
N LEU A 74 35.74 37.20 -46.39
CA LEU A 74 35.10 38.49 -46.64
C LEU A 74 35.93 39.68 -46.12
N ALA A 75 36.69 39.49 -45.03
CA ALA A 75 37.49 40.54 -44.39
C ALA A 75 38.82 40.86 -45.12
N GLY A 76 39.21 40.05 -46.11
CA GLY A 76 40.44 40.23 -46.89
C GLY A 76 41.73 39.90 -46.12
N ALA A 77 42.74 39.42 -46.85
CA ALA A 77 43.99 38.84 -46.34
C ALA A 77 44.93 39.78 -45.51
N SER A 78 44.46 40.95 -45.07
CA SER A 78 45.29 42.03 -44.53
C SER A 78 45.25 42.21 -43.00
N ARG A 79 44.67 41.30 -42.22
CA ARG A 79 44.88 41.32 -40.77
C ARG A 79 45.31 39.95 -40.29
N GLN A 80 46.62 39.87 -40.01
CA GLN A 80 47.21 38.88 -39.10
C GLN A 80 46.25 38.74 -37.91
N LEU A 81 45.68 37.54 -37.72
CA LEU A 81 45.01 37.25 -36.45
C LEU A 81 46.03 37.58 -35.36
N PRO A 82 45.68 38.41 -34.35
CA PRO A 82 46.57 38.60 -33.24
C PRO A 82 46.93 37.22 -32.72
N ALA A 83 48.23 36.93 -32.63
CA ALA A 83 48.73 35.71 -32.00
C ALA A 83 47.92 35.53 -30.71
N PRO A 84 47.33 34.35 -30.45
CA PRO A 84 46.44 34.18 -29.31
C PRO A 84 47.21 34.67 -28.11
N THR A 85 46.80 35.83 -27.58
CA THR A 85 47.42 36.37 -26.40
C THR A 85 47.24 35.27 -25.39
N THR A 86 48.35 34.76 -24.86
CA THR A 86 48.35 34.06 -23.58
C THR A 86 47.72 35.03 -22.61
N GLY A 87 46.39 35.01 -22.54
CA GLY A 87 45.64 35.83 -21.64
C GLY A 87 46.22 35.50 -20.29
N ALA A 88 46.80 36.49 -19.65
CA ALA A 88 46.92 36.51 -18.21
C ALA A 88 45.48 36.46 -17.69
N GLY A 89 44.88 35.26 -17.75
CA GLY A 89 43.64 34.98 -17.09
C GLY A 89 43.85 35.34 -15.64
N TRP A 90 42.78 35.80 -15.01
CA TRP A 90 42.70 36.18 -13.61
C TRP A 90 43.20 35.09 -12.62
N THR A 91 43.62 33.93 -13.14
CA THR A 91 44.28 32.80 -12.49
C THR A 91 45.77 32.99 -12.19
N GLY A 92 46.41 34.10 -12.57
CA GLY A 92 47.87 34.30 -12.43
C GLY A 92 48.43 34.50 -11.02
N ARG A 93 47.59 34.50 -9.97
CA ARG A 93 48.00 34.82 -8.59
C ARG A 93 47.89 33.70 -7.56
N LEU A 94 47.40 32.51 -7.91
CA LEU A 94 47.48 31.32 -7.04
C LEU A 94 48.37 30.25 -7.67
N SER A 95 49.68 30.48 -7.58
CA SER A 95 50.70 29.48 -7.89
C SER A 95 51.06 28.75 -6.60
N LEU A 96 50.34 27.67 -6.27
CA LEU A 96 50.79 26.75 -5.23
C LEU A 96 51.94 25.90 -5.81
N PRO A 97 53.09 25.77 -5.12
CA PRO A 97 54.21 24.96 -5.60
C PRO A 97 53.81 23.47 -5.60
N VAL A 98 53.73 22.87 -6.78
CA VAL A 98 53.37 21.46 -6.98
C VAL A 98 54.66 20.65 -7.15
N SER A 99 55.10 19.95 -6.09
CA SER A 99 56.12 18.88 -6.14
C SER A 99 55.42 17.51 -6.29
N SER A 100 56.12 16.43 -6.66
CA SER A 100 55.51 15.08 -6.77
C SER A 100 54.83 14.57 -5.48
N ALA A 101 55.19 15.12 -4.30
CA ALA A 101 54.50 14.90 -3.03
C ALA A 101 53.07 15.48 -3.00
N SER A 102 52.73 16.40 -3.91
CA SER A 102 51.41 17.03 -4.01
C SER A 102 50.36 16.19 -4.76
N ALA A 103 50.77 15.19 -5.55
CA ALA A 103 49.83 14.25 -6.18
C ALA A 103 49.17 13.32 -5.13
N LEU A 104 49.98 12.82 -4.18
CA LEU A 104 49.49 12.06 -3.01
C LEU A 104 48.63 12.93 -2.09
N GLY A 105 49.05 14.17 -1.82
CA GLY A 105 48.27 15.12 -1.03
C GLY A 105 46.92 15.47 -1.66
N THR A 106 46.87 15.71 -2.98
CA THR A 106 45.61 15.96 -3.69
C THR A 106 44.72 14.74 -3.72
N ALA A 107 45.27 13.53 -3.92
CA ALA A 107 44.51 12.29 -3.83
C ALA A 107 43.88 12.07 -2.44
N ALA A 108 44.63 12.37 -1.37
CA ALA A 108 44.12 12.28 0.01
C ALA A 108 43.00 13.29 0.27
N VAL A 109 43.13 14.53 -0.19
CA VAL A 109 42.08 15.56 -0.08
C VAL A 109 40.83 15.15 -0.86
N LEU A 110 40.97 14.62 -2.08
CA LEU A 110 39.85 14.09 -2.85
C LEU A 110 39.13 12.96 -2.10
N ALA A 111 39.87 12.03 -1.50
CA ALA A 111 39.30 10.94 -0.72
C ALA A 111 38.52 11.46 0.51
N ILE A 112 39.03 12.47 1.20
CA ILE A 112 38.31 13.13 2.31
C ILE A 112 37.04 13.82 1.80
N CYS A 113 37.11 14.50 0.66
CA CYS A 113 35.94 15.13 0.05
C CYS A 113 34.87 14.12 -0.40
N MET A 114 35.23 12.86 -0.63
CA MET A 114 34.29 11.78 -0.99
C MET A 114 33.60 11.13 0.22
N LEU A 115 34.11 11.30 1.45
CA LEU A 115 33.51 10.68 2.65
C LEU A 115 32.00 10.93 2.81
N PRO A 116 31.47 12.15 2.59
CA PRO A 116 30.04 12.46 2.78
C PRO A 116 29.10 11.62 1.90
N ILE A 117 29.61 10.96 0.85
CA ILE A 117 28.81 10.12 -0.06
C ILE A 117 28.25 8.89 0.66
N ILE A 118 28.96 8.35 1.65
CA ILE A 118 28.60 7.10 2.35
C ILE A 118 27.28 7.25 3.13
N GLY A 119 26.93 8.47 3.58
CA GLY A 119 25.71 8.76 4.34
C GLY A 119 24.61 9.46 3.55
N MET A 120 24.68 9.46 2.21
CA MET A 120 23.80 10.29 1.38
C MET A 120 22.34 9.84 1.45
N ARG A 121 21.45 10.77 1.79
CA ARG A 121 19.98 10.63 1.66
C ARG A 121 19.48 11.14 0.31
N TRP A 122 18.63 10.37 -0.36
CA TRP A 122 18.07 10.68 -1.68
C TRP A 122 16.64 11.20 -1.52
N GLY A 123 16.33 12.33 -2.14
CA GLY A 123 14.97 12.82 -2.28
C GLY A 123 14.45 12.62 -3.71
N VAL A 124 13.22 12.12 -3.86
CA VAL A 124 12.58 11.91 -5.18
C VAL A 124 11.57 13.01 -5.50
N ALA A 125 11.03 13.66 -4.47
CA ALA A 125 10.03 14.71 -4.62
C ALA A 125 10.62 16.10 -4.39
N GLU A 126 10.52 16.96 -5.41
CA GLU A 126 10.24 18.36 -5.13
C GLU A 126 8.75 18.39 -4.77
N ASN A 127 8.40 18.71 -3.53
CA ASN A 127 7.01 18.81 -3.09
C ASN A 127 6.19 19.63 -4.12
N PRO A 128 5.29 19.02 -4.92
CA PRO A 128 4.50 19.76 -5.89
C PRO A 128 3.48 20.68 -5.21
N THR A 129 3.35 20.60 -3.88
CA THR A 129 2.48 21.45 -3.08
C THR A 129 2.85 22.94 -3.10
N ARG A 130 3.96 23.35 -3.74
CA ARG A 130 4.37 24.77 -3.80
C ARG A 130 4.32 25.42 -5.18
N GLN A 131 4.07 24.70 -6.27
CA GLN A 131 3.94 25.28 -7.61
C GLN A 131 2.65 24.82 -8.29
N GLY A 132 1.57 25.54 -7.96
CA GLY A 132 0.39 25.79 -8.78
C GLY A 132 -0.20 24.64 -9.60
N GLY A 133 -1.38 24.17 -9.18
CA GLY A 133 -2.39 23.70 -10.14
C GLY A 133 -2.79 22.22 -10.10
N ALA A 134 -3.05 21.65 -8.94
CA ALA A 134 -4.15 20.68 -8.73
C ALA A 134 -4.28 20.43 -7.22
N GLN A 135 -5.42 20.81 -6.64
CA GLN A 135 -5.80 20.42 -5.29
C GLN A 135 -6.02 18.89 -5.24
N VAL A 136 -4.96 18.12 -5.03
CA VAL A 136 -5.06 16.88 -4.27
C VAL A 136 -4.85 17.29 -2.82
N LEU A 137 -5.83 16.98 -1.96
CA LEU A 137 -5.94 17.48 -0.60
C LEU A 137 -4.60 17.50 0.17
N PRO A 138 -4.36 18.51 1.02
CA PRO A 138 -3.17 18.56 1.86
C PRO A 138 -3.16 17.36 2.81
N GLY A 139 -2.20 16.45 2.64
CA GLY A 139 -1.92 15.38 3.60
C GLY A 139 -1.98 13.93 3.09
N ASN A 140 -2.43 13.66 1.86
CA ASN A 140 -2.48 12.28 1.36
C ASN A 140 -1.41 12.05 0.29
N ALA A 141 -0.37 11.26 0.65
CA ALA A 141 0.49 10.63 -0.33
C ALA A 141 -0.38 9.79 -1.29
N LEU A 142 -0.03 9.73 -2.58
CA LEU A 142 -0.72 8.85 -3.52
C LEU A 142 -0.70 7.41 -2.96
N PRO A 143 -1.87 6.75 -2.81
CA PRO A 143 -1.87 5.39 -2.32
C PRO A 143 -1.24 4.44 -3.33
N ASP A 144 -0.69 3.34 -2.83
CA ASP A 144 -0.37 2.18 -3.65
C ASP A 144 -1.68 1.45 -3.99
N VAL A 145 -1.82 0.99 -5.21
CA VAL A 145 -3.05 0.32 -5.66
C VAL A 145 -2.69 -1.07 -6.14
N VAL A 146 -3.22 -2.09 -5.47
CA VAL A 146 -3.10 -3.48 -5.92
C VAL A 146 -4.40 -3.85 -6.62
N VAL A 147 -4.32 -4.20 -7.89
CA VAL A 147 -5.46 -4.67 -8.68
C VAL A 147 -5.31 -6.16 -8.91
N ILE A 148 -6.35 -6.91 -8.52
CA ILE A 148 -6.45 -8.35 -8.72
C ILE A 148 -7.50 -8.60 -9.79
N LYS A 149 -7.13 -9.33 -10.84
CA LYS A 149 -8.01 -9.70 -11.94
C LYS A 149 -8.18 -11.21 -12.00
N SER A 150 -9.42 -11.67 -11.99
CA SER A 150 -9.79 -13.08 -12.07
C SER A 150 -10.64 -13.35 -13.31
N ALA A 151 -10.74 -14.62 -13.71
CA ALA A 151 -11.71 -15.06 -14.72
C ALA A 151 -13.13 -15.23 -14.15
N ARG A 152 -13.26 -15.28 -12.81
CA ARG A 152 -14.52 -15.49 -12.08
C ARG A 152 -15.02 -14.16 -11.50
N ASP A 153 -16.31 -14.11 -11.16
CA ASP A 153 -16.88 -12.97 -10.45
C ASP A 153 -16.35 -12.96 -9.01
N LEU A 154 -15.79 -11.82 -8.59
CA LEU A 154 -15.20 -11.62 -7.26
C LEU A 154 -16.20 -11.09 -6.23
N ARG A 155 -17.48 -10.92 -6.61
CA ARG A 155 -18.56 -10.42 -5.74
C ARG A 155 -19.30 -11.54 -5.02
N ASP A 156 -18.58 -12.60 -4.66
CA ASP A 156 -19.11 -13.73 -3.90
C ASP A 156 -18.41 -13.86 -2.52
N PRO A 157 -19.01 -14.59 -1.55
CA PRO A 157 -18.41 -14.76 -0.24
C PRO A 157 -17.01 -15.39 -0.27
N ALA A 158 -16.80 -16.39 -1.15
CA ALA A 158 -15.52 -17.08 -1.27
C ALA A 158 -14.39 -16.16 -1.76
N ALA A 159 -14.66 -15.28 -2.74
CA ALA A 159 -13.73 -14.24 -3.19
C ALA A 159 -13.46 -13.20 -2.12
N LEU A 160 -14.47 -12.77 -1.36
CA LEU A 160 -14.24 -11.84 -0.25
C LEU A 160 -13.37 -12.44 0.86
N ILE A 161 -13.49 -13.75 1.15
CA ILE A 161 -12.59 -14.45 2.07
C ILE A 161 -11.14 -14.41 1.55
N ALA A 162 -10.94 -14.71 0.27
CA ALA A 162 -9.61 -14.66 -0.34
C ALA A 162 -9.05 -13.22 -0.41
N ILE A 163 -9.90 -12.22 -0.66
CA ILE A 163 -9.51 -10.78 -0.62
C ILE A 163 -9.15 -10.36 0.81
N ASN A 164 -9.85 -10.86 1.83
CA ASN A 164 -9.50 -10.63 3.23
C ASN A 164 -8.10 -11.17 3.55
N GLN A 165 -7.79 -12.38 3.09
CA GLN A 165 -6.46 -12.97 3.24
C GLN A 165 -5.37 -12.12 2.59
N VAL A 166 -5.60 -11.69 1.34
CA VAL A 166 -4.67 -10.81 0.63
C VAL A 166 -4.50 -9.49 1.40
N SER A 167 -5.58 -8.90 1.90
CA SER A 167 -5.54 -7.66 2.69
C SER A 167 -4.68 -7.81 3.94
N HIS A 168 -4.79 -8.96 4.63
CA HIS A 168 -3.99 -9.27 5.81
C HIS A 168 -2.50 -9.41 5.50
N ARG A 169 -2.15 -10.05 4.37
CA ARG A 169 -0.74 -10.16 3.94
C ARG A 169 -0.16 -8.84 3.46
N LEU A 170 -0.98 -7.98 2.87
CA LEU A 170 -0.53 -6.68 2.39
C LEU A 170 -0.28 -5.68 3.52
N VAL A 171 -1.08 -5.71 4.59
CA VAL A 171 -0.84 -4.84 5.75
C VAL A 171 0.42 -5.24 6.54
N GLU A 172 0.85 -6.50 6.45
CA GLU A 172 2.13 -6.98 7.03
C GLU A 172 3.37 -6.44 6.30
N VAL A 173 3.22 -5.85 5.10
CA VAL A 173 4.36 -5.32 4.33
C VAL A 173 4.89 -4.04 4.99
N PRO A 174 6.22 -3.93 5.21
CA PRO A 174 6.80 -2.76 5.87
C PRO A 174 6.42 -1.42 5.23
N GLY A 175 5.92 -0.50 6.07
CA GLY A 175 5.52 0.85 5.68
C GLY A 175 4.11 0.97 5.10
N VAL A 176 3.34 -0.12 5.05
CA VAL A 176 1.89 -0.07 4.81
C VAL A 176 1.18 0.19 6.15
N ARG A 177 0.42 1.29 6.23
CA ARG A 177 -0.36 1.66 7.43
C ARG A 177 -1.73 0.99 7.43
N LYS A 178 -2.37 1.00 6.27
CA LYS A 178 -3.80 0.70 6.10
C LYS A 178 -4.04 0.13 4.72
N VAL A 179 -4.92 -0.87 4.62
CA VAL A 179 -5.35 -1.47 3.36
C VAL A 179 -6.86 -1.37 3.26
N GLU A 180 -7.37 -0.51 2.38
CA GLU A 180 -8.78 -0.44 2.02
C GLU A 180 -9.09 -1.43 0.90
N SER A 181 -10.03 -2.33 1.15
CA SER A 181 -10.42 -3.39 0.21
C SER A 181 -11.92 -3.67 0.31
N ALA A 182 -12.43 -4.55 -0.56
CA ALA A 182 -13.81 -5.01 -0.48
C ALA A 182 -14.14 -5.74 0.84
N ALA A 183 -13.15 -6.40 1.45
CA ALA A 183 -13.29 -7.04 2.76
C ALA A 183 -13.12 -6.04 3.91
N TRP A 184 -12.23 -5.04 3.76
CA TRP A 184 -11.96 -3.99 4.76
C TRP A 184 -12.27 -2.59 4.17
N PRO A 185 -13.55 -2.19 4.04
CA PRO A 185 -13.90 -0.94 3.36
C PRO A 185 -13.36 0.31 4.07
N ALA A 186 -13.35 0.28 5.40
CA ALA A 186 -12.77 1.32 6.24
C ALA A 186 -11.25 1.13 6.47
N GLY A 187 -10.63 0.17 5.77
CA GLY A 187 -9.25 -0.30 5.82
C GLY A 187 -8.71 -0.77 7.17
N VAL A 188 -9.62 -1.15 8.06
CA VAL A 188 -9.36 -1.95 9.25
C VAL A 188 -10.19 -3.24 9.16
N PRO A 189 -9.78 -4.34 9.83
CA PRO A 189 -10.56 -5.56 9.86
C PRO A 189 -12.01 -5.33 10.27
N TRP A 190 -12.95 -5.81 9.46
CA TRP A 190 -14.38 -5.61 9.71
C TRP A 190 -14.90 -6.62 10.74
N THR A 191 -15.11 -6.16 11.98
CA THR A 191 -15.51 -7.01 13.10
C THR A 191 -16.88 -7.65 12.93
N ASP A 192 -17.85 -6.95 12.31
CA ASP A 192 -19.23 -7.46 12.15
C ASP A 192 -19.35 -8.53 11.05
N ALA A 193 -18.34 -8.56 10.17
CA ALA A 193 -18.15 -9.59 9.15
C ALA A 193 -17.18 -10.68 9.62
N SER A 194 -16.81 -10.72 10.90
CA SER A 194 -15.96 -11.79 11.44
C SER A 194 -16.76 -13.09 11.62
N LEU A 195 -16.08 -14.23 11.48
CA LEU A 195 -16.69 -15.54 11.72
C LEU A 195 -17.21 -15.67 13.16
N SER A 196 -16.51 -15.09 14.14
CA SER A 196 -16.93 -15.09 15.54
C SER A 196 -18.22 -14.30 15.74
N SER A 197 -18.40 -13.16 15.07
CA SER A 197 -19.66 -12.41 15.10
C SER A 197 -20.81 -13.18 14.44
N ALA A 198 -20.55 -13.87 13.33
CA ALA A 198 -21.54 -14.71 12.67
C ALA A 198 -21.95 -15.90 13.56
N ALA A 199 -20.98 -16.53 14.22
CA ALA A 199 -21.22 -17.60 15.20
C ALA A 199 -21.99 -17.09 16.42
N GLY A 200 -21.67 -15.89 16.93
CA GLY A 200 -22.40 -15.25 18.02
C GLY A 200 -23.86 -14.97 17.67
N ARG A 201 -24.13 -14.38 16.49
CA ARG A 201 -25.50 -14.16 16.01
C ARG A 201 -26.29 -15.47 15.85
N LEU A 202 -25.64 -16.51 15.33
CA LEU A 202 -26.25 -17.83 15.22
C LEU A 202 -26.53 -18.44 16.60
N ALA A 203 -25.62 -18.29 17.55
CA ALA A 203 -25.78 -18.75 18.93
C ALA A 203 -26.92 -18.01 19.64
N ASP A 204 -27.04 -16.69 19.47
CA ASP A 204 -28.14 -15.90 20.04
C ASP A 204 -29.49 -16.32 19.46
N GLN A 205 -29.57 -16.53 18.14
CA GLN A 205 -30.78 -17.02 17.47
C GLN A 205 -31.18 -18.41 17.98
N LEU A 206 -30.22 -19.33 18.06
CA LEU A 206 -30.45 -20.69 18.58
C LEU A 206 -30.80 -20.66 20.07
N GLY A 207 -30.17 -19.78 20.87
CA GLY A 207 -30.40 -19.65 22.31
C GLY A 207 -31.79 -19.14 22.64
N GLN A 208 -32.23 -18.08 21.95
CA GLN A 208 -33.59 -17.54 22.09
C GLN A 208 -34.67 -18.58 21.74
N GLN A 209 -34.38 -19.47 20.79
CA GLN A 209 -35.32 -20.50 20.33
C GLN A 209 -35.26 -21.79 21.15
N ALA A 210 -34.08 -22.22 21.58
CA ALA A 210 -33.92 -23.38 22.46
C ALA A 210 -34.64 -23.17 23.80
N GLY A 211 -34.64 -21.92 24.31
CA GLY A 211 -35.38 -21.54 25.51
C GLY A 211 -36.91 -21.68 25.40
N SER A 212 -37.48 -21.68 24.19
CA SER A 212 -38.92 -21.85 23.96
C SER A 212 -39.32 -23.26 23.50
N PHE A 213 -38.41 -24.01 22.87
CA PHE A 213 -38.69 -25.31 22.27
C PHE A 213 -38.72 -26.49 23.26
N VAL A 214 -37.74 -26.59 24.16
CA VAL A 214 -37.58 -27.75 25.08
C VAL A 214 -38.74 -27.89 26.09
N PRO A 215 -39.22 -26.80 26.72
CA PRO A 215 -40.39 -26.88 27.61
C PRO A 215 -41.68 -27.21 26.85
N ALA A 216 -41.86 -26.67 25.63
CA ALA A 216 -43.05 -26.86 24.81
C ALA A 216 -43.27 -28.34 24.42
N VAL A 217 -42.22 -29.02 23.94
CA VAL A 217 -42.31 -30.43 23.52
C VAL A 217 -42.66 -31.37 24.68
N THR A 218 -42.06 -31.13 25.86
CA THR A 218 -42.29 -31.94 27.07
C THR A 218 -43.68 -31.71 27.64
N ALA A 219 -44.17 -30.47 27.61
CA ALA A 219 -45.51 -30.12 28.04
C ALA A 219 -46.60 -30.73 27.15
N ILE A 220 -46.48 -30.71 25.82
CA ILE A 220 -47.51 -31.28 24.91
C ILE A 220 -47.70 -32.77 25.13
N LYS A 221 -46.61 -33.55 25.17
CA LYS A 221 -46.70 -35.02 25.24
C LYS A 221 -47.38 -35.47 26.53
N SER A 222 -47.06 -34.80 27.62
CA SER A 222 -47.61 -35.06 28.96
C SER A 222 -49.06 -34.59 29.03
N MET A 223 -49.35 -33.37 28.57
CA MET A 223 -50.67 -32.75 28.65
C MET A 223 -51.71 -33.47 27.78
N LYS A 224 -51.37 -33.86 26.56
CA LYS A 224 -52.31 -34.56 25.65
C LYS A 224 -52.79 -35.89 26.24
N SER A 225 -51.86 -36.70 26.75
CA SER A 225 -52.17 -38.00 27.37
C SER A 225 -53.10 -37.85 28.58
N ILE A 226 -52.89 -36.80 29.38
CA ILE A 226 -53.65 -36.53 30.59
C ILE A 226 -55.04 -35.98 30.25
N ILE A 227 -55.15 -35.04 29.32
CA ILE A 227 -56.44 -34.49 28.85
C ILE A 227 -57.33 -35.61 28.31
N GLU A 228 -56.78 -36.54 27.54
CA GLU A 228 -57.54 -37.66 26.96
C GLU A 228 -58.08 -38.61 28.05
N GLN A 229 -57.23 -38.97 29.02
CA GLN A 229 -57.63 -39.81 30.16
C GLN A 229 -58.66 -39.12 31.07
N MET A 230 -58.50 -37.82 31.29
CA MET A 230 -59.38 -37.02 32.14
C MET A 230 -60.73 -36.74 31.48
N SER A 231 -60.76 -36.54 30.16
CA SER A 231 -62.01 -36.46 29.38
C SER A 231 -62.81 -37.75 29.53
N GLY A 232 -62.16 -38.91 29.39
CA GLY A 232 -62.81 -40.21 29.54
C GLY A 232 -63.40 -40.40 30.94
N ALA A 233 -62.66 -40.01 31.98
CA ALA A 233 -63.13 -40.11 33.36
C ALA A 233 -64.32 -39.17 33.65
N VAL A 234 -64.28 -37.93 33.15
CA VAL A 234 -65.37 -36.95 33.31
C VAL A 234 -66.63 -37.36 32.53
N ASP A 235 -66.49 -37.91 31.32
CA ASP A 235 -67.62 -38.43 30.53
C ASP A 235 -68.25 -39.67 31.17
N GLN A 236 -67.44 -40.54 31.78
CA GLN A 236 -67.94 -41.67 32.55
C GLN A 236 -68.66 -41.20 33.83
N LEU A 237 -68.18 -40.14 34.47
CA LEU A 237 -68.82 -39.54 35.63
C LEU A 237 -70.16 -38.88 35.26
N ASP A 238 -70.21 -38.15 34.14
CA ASP A 238 -71.41 -37.49 33.63
C ASP A 238 -72.51 -38.48 33.26
N SER A 239 -72.16 -39.56 32.55
CA SER A 239 -73.09 -40.64 32.22
C SER A 239 -73.62 -41.35 33.48
N THR A 240 -72.74 -41.59 34.46
CA THR A 240 -73.13 -42.21 35.74
C THR A 240 -74.05 -41.29 36.55
N VAL A 241 -73.75 -39.99 36.64
CA VAL A 241 -74.57 -39.00 37.35
C VAL A 241 -75.95 -38.87 36.70
N ASN A 242 -76.02 -38.82 35.37
CA ASN A 242 -77.28 -38.73 34.63
C ASN A 242 -78.15 -39.99 34.79
N VAL A 243 -77.53 -41.19 34.78
CA VAL A 243 -78.21 -42.46 35.04
C VAL A 243 -78.69 -42.55 36.50
N THR A 244 -77.90 -42.06 37.45
CA THR A 244 -78.23 -42.08 38.89
C THR A 244 -79.35 -41.11 39.24
N LEU A 245 -79.39 -39.92 38.60
CA LEU A 245 -80.50 -38.97 38.75
C LEU A 245 -81.80 -39.51 38.14
N ALA A 246 -81.72 -40.27 37.04
CA ALA A 246 -82.87 -40.92 36.41
C ALA A 246 -83.35 -42.17 37.19
N GLY A 247 -82.48 -42.81 37.98
CA GLY A 247 -82.72 -44.06 38.70
C GLY A 247 -82.61 -43.96 40.22
N ALA A 248 -83.45 -43.14 40.86
CA ALA A 248 -83.34 -42.82 42.29
C ALA A 248 -83.58 -43.97 43.30
N ARG A 249 -83.86 -45.21 42.86
CA ARG A 249 -84.14 -46.35 43.77
C ARG A 249 -83.04 -47.40 43.86
N GLN A 250 -81.95 -47.27 43.10
CA GLN A 250 -80.89 -48.29 43.04
C GLN A 250 -79.49 -47.69 43.28
N ALA A 251 -79.43 -46.62 44.07
CA ALA A 251 -78.23 -45.80 44.28
C ALA A 251 -77.02 -46.58 44.82
N GLN A 252 -77.23 -47.64 45.61
CA GLN A 252 -76.14 -48.39 46.25
C GLN A 252 -75.22 -49.14 45.28
N GLN A 253 -75.72 -49.61 44.12
CA GLN A 253 -74.87 -50.32 43.14
C GLN A 253 -74.01 -49.37 42.27
N TYR A 254 -74.34 -48.08 42.23
CA TYR A 254 -73.67 -47.08 41.38
C TYR A 254 -72.73 -46.14 42.15
N LEU A 255 -72.80 -46.15 43.48
CA LEU A 255 -71.90 -45.39 44.36
C LEU A 255 -70.46 -45.91 44.32
N ASP A 256 -70.25 -47.23 44.27
CA ASP A 256 -68.91 -47.82 44.25
C ASP A 256 -68.09 -47.46 42.99
N PRO A 257 -68.64 -47.56 41.76
CA PRO A 257 -67.97 -47.08 40.56
C PRO A 257 -67.68 -45.58 40.57
N MET A 258 -68.61 -44.77 41.11
CA MET A 258 -68.46 -43.31 41.19
C MET A 258 -67.34 -42.90 42.16
N LEU A 259 -67.27 -43.54 43.33
CA LEU A 259 -66.21 -43.34 44.32
C LEU A 259 -64.86 -43.89 43.82
N ALA A 260 -64.87 -44.96 43.01
CA ALA A 260 -63.67 -45.46 42.36
C ALA A 260 -63.16 -44.49 41.28
N ALA A 261 -64.05 -43.94 40.44
CA ALA A 261 -63.71 -42.95 39.43
C ALA A 261 -63.17 -41.65 40.06
N ALA A 262 -63.80 -41.15 41.13
CA ALA A 262 -63.34 -39.97 41.86
C ALA A 262 -61.97 -40.18 42.53
N ARG A 263 -61.72 -41.37 43.12
CA ARG A 263 -60.41 -41.72 43.69
C ARG A 263 -59.32 -41.87 42.62
N ASN A 264 -59.66 -42.44 41.47
CA ASN A 264 -58.73 -42.59 40.36
C ASN A 264 -58.36 -41.21 39.77
N LEU A 265 -59.36 -40.33 39.63
CA LEU A 265 -59.19 -38.94 39.23
C LEU A 265 -58.27 -38.20 40.21
N LYS A 266 -58.56 -38.30 41.51
CA LYS A 266 -57.76 -37.72 42.59
C LYS A 266 -56.29 -38.16 42.51
N ASN A 267 -56.04 -39.47 42.51
CA ASN A 267 -54.68 -40.01 42.49
C ASN A 267 -53.87 -39.51 41.28
N LYS A 268 -54.52 -39.39 40.11
CA LYS A 268 -53.88 -38.88 38.88
C LYS A 268 -53.65 -37.37 38.90
N THR A 269 -54.54 -36.58 39.52
CA THR A 269 -54.26 -35.15 39.78
C THR A 269 -53.09 -34.94 40.73
N THR A 270 -52.93 -35.79 41.75
CA THR A 270 -51.81 -35.69 42.69
C THR A 270 -50.48 -36.01 42.01
N GLU A 271 -50.43 -37.08 41.22
CA GLU A 271 -49.27 -37.46 40.40
C GLU A 271 -48.88 -36.32 39.43
N LEU A 272 -49.86 -35.66 38.82
CA LEU A 272 -49.63 -34.53 37.93
C LEU A 272 -49.18 -33.25 38.67
N SER A 273 -49.72 -32.98 39.87
CA SER A 273 -49.29 -31.82 40.66
C SER A 273 -47.83 -31.91 41.07
N GLU A 274 -47.32 -33.12 41.30
CA GLU A 274 -45.92 -33.37 41.67
C GLU A 274 -44.97 -33.14 40.48
N TYR A 275 -45.40 -33.50 39.27
CA TYR A 275 -44.70 -33.14 38.02
C TYR A 275 -44.73 -31.64 37.74
N LEU A 276 -45.88 -30.99 37.95
CA LEU A 276 -46.01 -29.55 37.76
C LEU A 276 -45.18 -28.78 38.79
N GLU A 277 -45.12 -29.23 40.04
CA GLU A 277 -44.27 -28.64 41.08
C GLU A 277 -42.78 -28.77 40.72
N THR A 278 -42.37 -29.89 40.13
CA THR A 278 -40.99 -30.07 39.63
C THR A 278 -40.68 -29.10 38.48
N ILE A 279 -41.65 -28.88 37.59
CA ILE A 279 -41.53 -27.88 36.50
C ILE A 279 -41.49 -26.47 37.08
N HIS A 280 -42.31 -26.16 38.09
CA HIS A 280 -42.36 -24.87 38.77
C HIS A 280 -41.06 -24.56 39.51
N THR A 281 -40.51 -25.51 40.27
CA THR A 281 -39.20 -25.35 40.93
C THR A 281 -38.07 -25.20 39.92
N TRP A 282 -38.13 -25.89 38.77
CA TRP A 282 -37.16 -25.69 37.69
C TRP A 282 -37.27 -24.29 37.06
N ILE A 283 -38.48 -23.80 36.79
CA ILE A 283 -38.74 -22.47 36.23
C ILE A 283 -38.33 -21.36 37.21
N VAL A 284 -38.68 -21.49 38.48
CA VAL A 284 -38.34 -20.52 39.54
C VAL A 284 -36.83 -20.53 39.85
N GLY A 285 -36.15 -21.66 39.60
CA GLY A 285 -34.69 -21.78 39.69
C GLY A 285 -33.92 -20.88 38.72
N PHE A 286 -34.54 -20.48 37.59
CA PHE A 286 -33.95 -19.57 36.61
C PHE A 286 -34.29 -18.08 36.84
N THR A 287 -35.22 -17.74 37.76
CA THR A 287 -35.70 -16.36 37.94
C THR A 287 -34.77 -15.40 38.70
N ASN A 288 -33.58 -15.83 39.13
CA ASN A 288 -32.55 -14.90 39.62
C ASN A 288 -31.75 -14.29 38.45
N CYS A 289 -32.44 -13.54 37.58
CA CYS A 289 -31.80 -12.73 36.54
C CYS A 289 -32.16 -11.24 36.77
N PRO A 290 -31.19 -10.31 36.61
CA PRO A 290 -31.45 -8.87 36.69
C PRO A 290 -32.36 -8.40 35.54
N ASP A 291 -33.02 -7.25 35.73
CA ASP A 291 -34.09 -6.68 34.90
C ASP A 291 -33.69 -6.40 33.43
N ASP A 292 -33.61 -7.43 32.61
CA ASP A 292 -33.36 -7.34 31.17
C ASP A 292 -34.57 -7.80 30.34
N VAL A 293 -34.65 -7.36 29.08
CA VAL A 293 -35.79 -7.60 28.16
C VAL A 293 -36.11 -9.10 27.98
N LEU A 294 -35.11 -9.95 28.18
CA LEU A 294 -35.21 -11.42 28.19
C LEU A 294 -36.12 -11.96 29.31
N CYS A 295 -36.18 -11.26 30.45
CA CYS A 295 -36.92 -11.69 31.64
C CYS A 295 -38.42 -11.32 31.56
N THR A 296 -38.79 -10.33 30.75
CA THR A 296 -40.20 -9.98 30.46
C THR A 296 -40.81 -10.95 29.45
N ALA A 297 -40.01 -11.50 28.55
CA ALA A 297 -40.43 -12.58 27.65
C ALA A 297 -40.71 -13.89 28.40
N MET A 298 -39.89 -14.23 29.41
CA MET A 298 -40.12 -15.39 30.28
C MET A 298 -41.38 -15.26 31.15
N ARG A 299 -41.71 -14.05 31.64
CA ARG A 299 -42.95 -13.79 32.41
C ARG A 299 -44.23 -14.04 31.61
N LYS A 300 -44.23 -13.79 30.29
CA LYS A 300 -45.37 -14.12 29.41
C LYS A 300 -45.62 -15.63 29.24
N VAL A 301 -44.64 -16.47 29.60
CA VAL A 301 -44.76 -17.93 29.64
C VAL A 301 -45.28 -18.43 31.00
N ILE A 302 -45.20 -17.61 32.05
CA ILE A 302 -45.61 -17.95 33.43
C ILE A 302 -47.12 -17.70 33.68
N GLU A 303 -47.70 -16.67 33.05
CA GLU A 303 -49.13 -16.31 33.21
C GLU A 303 -50.14 -17.45 32.86
N PRO A 304 -49.88 -18.34 31.88
CA PRO A 304 -50.73 -19.51 31.61
C PRO A 304 -50.59 -20.67 32.62
N TYR A 305 -49.52 -20.71 33.42
CA TYR A 305 -49.26 -21.79 34.39
C TYR A 305 -50.23 -21.71 35.59
N ASP A 306 -50.46 -20.50 36.12
CA ASP A 306 -51.40 -20.27 37.23
C ASP A 306 -52.82 -20.72 36.89
N ILE A 307 -53.24 -20.58 35.62
CA ILE A 307 -54.56 -21.00 35.15
C ILE A 307 -54.70 -22.54 35.20
N VAL A 308 -53.63 -23.27 34.83
CA VAL A 308 -53.60 -24.75 34.86
C VAL A 308 -53.57 -25.27 36.30
N VAL A 309 -52.75 -24.66 37.17
CA VAL A 309 -52.68 -25.02 38.59
C VAL A 309 -54.01 -24.74 39.30
N THR A 310 -54.63 -23.59 39.01
CA THR A 310 -55.93 -23.23 39.59
C THR A 310 -57.03 -24.18 39.13
N GLY A 311 -57.10 -24.50 37.83
CA GLY A 311 -58.04 -25.47 37.29
C GLY A 311 -57.85 -26.88 37.86
N MET A 312 -56.60 -27.29 38.10
CA MET A 312 -56.30 -28.57 38.75
C MET A 312 -56.67 -28.61 40.23
N ASN A 313 -56.47 -27.51 40.96
CA ASN A 313 -56.89 -27.41 42.36
C ASN A 313 -58.42 -27.45 42.48
N GLU A 314 -59.14 -26.79 41.58
CA GLU A 314 -60.61 -26.89 41.52
C GLU A 314 -61.08 -28.31 41.24
N LEU A 315 -60.37 -29.01 40.34
CA LEU A 315 -60.66 -30.38 39.93
C LEU A 315 -60.37 -31.39 41.06
N SER A 316 -59.25 -31.25 41.76
CA SER A 316 -58.91 -32.04 42.96
C SER A 316 -59.91 -31.78 44.09
N THR A 317 -60.26 -30.52 44.35
CA THR A 317 -61.25 -30.17 45.37
C THR A 317 -62.64 -30.73 45.03
N GLY A 318 -62.99 -30.73 43.74
CA GLY A 318 -64.21 -31.35 43.25
C GLY A 318 -64.22 -32.87 43.46
N ALA A 319 -63.12 -33.55 43.13
CA ALA A 319 -62.95 -34.99 43.35
C ALA A 319 -62.96 -35.36 44.84
N ASP A 320 -62.32 -34.57 45.70
CA ASP A 320 -62.31 -34.77 47.16
C ASP A 320 -63.72 -34.69 47.74
N ARG A 321 -64.48 -33.66 47.35
CA ARG A 321 -65.88 -33.49 47.78
C ARG A 321 -66.77 -34.64 47.31
N ILE A 322 -66.53 -35.17 46.11
CA ILE A 322 -67.26 -36.33 45.59
C ILE A 322 -66.86 -37.62 46.34
N SER A 323 -65.58 -37.80 46.64
CA SER A 323 -65.09 -38.95 47.41
C SER A 323 -65.56 -38.94 48.87
N ALA A 324 -65.86 -37.76 49.41
CA ALA A 324 -66.41 -37.55 50.75
C ALA A 324 -67.95 -37.68 50.80
N ILE A 325 -68.63 -37.97 49.68
CA ILE A 325 -70.07 -38.26 49.66
C ILE A 325 -70.30 -39.58 50.38
N SER A 326 -70.62 -39.49 51.67
CA SER A 326 -71.14 -40.60 52.47
C SER A 326 -72.55 -40.97 52.00
N THR A 327 -72.92 -42.24 52.15
CA THR A 327 -74.21 -42.83 51.75
C THR A 327 -75.45 -42.16 52.36
N GLN A 328 -75.28 -41.17 53.24
CA GLN A 328 -76.35 -40.56 54.05
C GLN A 328 -76.74 -39.14 53.60
N THR A 329 -76.20 -38.60 52.50
CA THR A 329 -76.43 -37.19 52.13
C THR A 329 -76.93 -37.02 50.68
N MET A 330 -78.24 -37.12 50.47
CA MET A 330 -78.90 -36.91 49.16
C MET A 330 -78.81 -35.46 48.64
N SER A 331 -78.59 -34.46 49.49
CA SER A 331 -78.49 -33.05 49.08
C SER A 331 -77.24 -32.73 48.26
N ALA A 332 -76.13 -33.47 48.48
CA ALA A 332 -74.88 -33.29 47.74
C ALA A 332 -74.98 -33.76 46.28
N LEU A 333 -75.89 -34.70 45.98
CA LEU A 333 -76.11 -35.22 44.63
C LEU A 333 -76.75 -34.18 43.71
N SER A 334 -77.54 -33.25 44.27
CA SER A 334 -78.16 -32.15 43.49
C SER A 334 -77.15 -31.14 42.92
N SER A 335 -75.96 -31.03 43.54
CA SER A 335 -74.86 -30.16 43.08
C SER A 335 -73.88 -30.84 42.13
N ALA A 336 -73.95 -32.16 41.96
CA ALA A 336 -73.04 -32.93 41.11
C ALA A 336 -73.03 -32.47 39.64
N PRO A 337 -74.18 -32.15 38.98
CA PRO A 337 -74.17 -31.69 37.59
C PRO A 337 -73.40 -30.37 37.39
N ARG A 338 -73.45 -29.45 38.37
CA ARG A 338 -72.69 -28.19 38.32
C ARG A 338 -71.19 -28.43 38.43
N MET A 339 -70.78 -29.38 39.27
CA MET A 339 -69.38 -29.73 39.44
C MET A 339 -68.82 -30.38 38.16
N VAL A 340 -69.56 -31.31 37.55
CA VAL A 340 -69.16 -31.94 36.27
C VAL A 340 -69.06 -30.89 35.15
N ALA A 341 -69.97 -29.91 35.12
CA ALA A 341 -69.90 -28.80 34.17
C ALA A 341 -68.65 -27.92 34.37
N GLN A 342 -68.27 -27.64 35.62
CA GLN A 342 -67.05 -26.89 35.95
C GLN A 342 -65.79 -27.68 35.54
N MET A 343 -65.75 -28.99 35.78
CA MET A 343 -64.66 -29.87 35.33
C MET A 343 -64.53 -29.90 33.79
N ARG A 344 -65.65 -29.97 33.05
CA ARG A 344 -65.64 -29.88 31.59
C ARG A 344 -65.13 -28.53 31.08
N SER A 345 -65.51 -27.44 31.74
CA SER A 345 -65.04 -26.09 31.37
C SER A 345 -63.53 -25.95 31.55
N ALA A 346 -63.00 -26.40 32.70
CA ALA A 346 -61.56 -26.41 32.96
C ALA A 346 -60.82 -27.29 31.92
N LEU A 347 -61.35 -28.48 31.62
CA LEU A 347 -60.78 -29.37 30.62
C LEU A 347 -60.81 -28.78 29.20
N ALA A 348 -61.88 -28.08 28.82
CA ALA A 348 -62.00 -27.40 27.54
C ALA A 348 -60.97 -26.27 27.39
N GLN A 349 -60.71 -25.54 28.47
CA GLN A 349 -59.70 -24.47 28.50
C GLN A 349 -58.29 -25.04 28.29
N VAL A 350 -57.95 -26.14 28.97
CA VAL A 350 -56.67 -26.85 28.77
C VAL A 350 -56.56 -27.44 27.36
N ARG A 351 -57.66 -28.00 26.81
CA ARG A 351 -57.69 -28.54 25.44
C ARG A 351 -57.46 -27.48 24.37
N SER A 352 -57.90 -26.25 24.61
CA SER A 352 -57.68 -25.10 23.69
C SER A 352 -56.22 -24.62 23.63
N PHE A 353 -55.39 -25.02 24.61
CA PHE A 353 -53.97 -24.67 24.68
C PHE A 353 -53.08 -25.58 23.82
N VAL A 354 -53.43 -26.86 23.71
CA VAL A 354 -52.72 -27.87 22.90
C VAL A 354 -52.45 -27.41 21.45
N PRO A 355 -53.44 -26.93 20.67
CA PRO A 355 -53.20 -26.50 19.30
C PRO A 355 -52.28 -25.27 19.19
N LYS A 356 -52.29 -24.35 20.17
CA LYS A 356 -51.39 -23.18 20.19
C LYS A 356 -49.93 -23.58 20.41
N LEU A 357 -49.70 -24.65 21.17
CA LEU A 357 -48.37 -25.17 21.43
C LEU A 357 -47.85 -26.01 20.24
N GLU A 358 -48.75 -26.72 19.55
CA GLU A 358 -48.45 -27.41 18.30
C GLU A 358 -48.03 -26.46 17.17
N THR A 359 -48.75 -25.33 17.01
CA THR A 359 -48.36 -24.29 16.04
C THR A 359 -47.00 -23.69 16.35
N THR A 360 -46.68 -23.48 17.64
CA THR A 360 -45.37 -22.96 18.06
C THR A 360 -44.21 -23.88 17.68
N ILE A 361 -44.42 -25.22 17.73
CA ILE A 361 -43.41 -26.19 17.27
C ILE A 361 -43.27 -26.21 15.75
N GLN A 362 -44.39 -26.14 15.03
CA GLN A 362 -44.39 -26.06 13.57
C GLN A 362 -43.64 -24.81 13.08
N ASP A 363 -43.73 -23.70 13.81
CA ASP A 363 -43.03 -22.45 13.49
C ASP A 363 -41.52 -22.48 13.85
N ALA A 364 -41.10 -23.38 14.76
CA ALA A 364 -39.69 -23.52 15.17
C ALA A 364 -38.86 -24.42 14.24
N MET A 365 -39.45 -25.45 13.63
CA MET A 365 -38.72 -26.36 12.72
C MET A 365 -38.04 -25.67 11.52
N PRO A 366 -38.68 -24.73 10.81
CA PRO A 366 -38.06 -24.01 9.69
C PRO A 366 -36.81 -23.24 10.10
N GLN A 367 -36.74 -22.77 11.35
CA GLN A 367 -35.64 -21.95 11.84
C GLN A 367 -34.40 -22.80 12.15
N ILE A 368 -34.58 -24.01 12.68
CA ILE A 368 -33.51 -25.01 12.83
C ILE A 368 -32.99 -25.43 11.44
N ALA A 369 -33.89 -25.63 10.48
CA ALA A 369 -33.51 -25.92 9.09
C ALA A 369 -32.72 -24.76 8.46
N GLN A 370 -33.09 -23.51 8.77
CA GLN A 370 -32.39 -22.31 8.33
C GLN A 370 -31.00 -22.18 8.95
N ALA A 371 -30.84 -22.47 10.25
CA ALA A 371 -29.55 -22.52 10.92
C ALA A 371 -28.63 -23.58 10.30
N SER A 372 -29.15 -24.79 10.03
CA SER A 372 -28.41 -25.84 9.33
C SER A 372 -28.02 -25.42 7.90
N ALA A 373 -28.93 -24.78 7.17
CA ALA A 373 -28.65 -24.26 5.83
C ALA A 373 -27.57 -23.15 5.85
N MET A 374 -27.59 -22.28 6.87
CA MET A 374 -26.55 -21.26 7.07
C MET A 374 -25.19 -21.92 7.32
N LEU A 375 -25.10 -22.92 8.21
CA LEU A 375 -23.86 -23.66 8.47
C LEU A 375 -23.35 -24.41 7.23
N LYS A 376 -24.25 -24.96 6.41
CA LYS A 376 -23.90 -25.62 5.15
C LYS A 376 -23.40 -24.63 4.08
N ASN A 377 -24.00 -23.44 4.01
CA ASN A 377 -23.51 -22.40 3.11
C ASN A 377 -22.15 -21.86 3.58
N LEU A 378 -21.99 -21.68 4.89
CA LEU A 378 -20.73 -21.28 5.50
C LEU A 378 -19.62 -22.28 5.17
N SER A 379 -19.86 -23.59 5.33
CA SER A 379 -18.85 -24.59 4.98
C SER A 379 -18.51 -24.61 3.49
N ALA A 380 -19.48 -24.35 2.61
CA ALA A 380 -19.24 -24.24 1.17
C ALA A 380 -18.46 -22.98 0.81
N ASP A 381 -18.74 -21.84 1.44
CA ASP A 381 -18.07 -20.56 1.19
C ASP A 381 -16.59 -20.59 1.62
N PHE A 382 -16.27 -21.36 2.67
CA PHE A 382 -14.90 -21.56 3.16
C PHE A 382 -14.16 -22.74 2.49
N ALA A 383 -14.82 -23.48 1.59
CA ALA A 383 -14.15 -24.56 0.88
C ALA A 383 -12.93 -24.00 0.12
N ASP A 384 -11.77 -24.65 0.30
CA ASP A 384 -10.50 -24.32 -0.35
C ASP A 384 -9.88 -22.95 -0.01
N THR A 385 -10.45 -22.14 0.90
CA THR A 385 -9.95 -20.78 1.18
C THR A 385 -8.78 -20.71 2.17
N GLY A 386 -8.51 -21.78 2.94
CA GLY A 386 -7.39 -21.85 3.89
C GLY A 386 -7.44 -20.84 5.05
N GLU A 387 -8.54 -20.10 5.20
CA GLU A 387 -8.75 -19.01 6.15
C GLU A 387 -10.03 -19.24 6.97
N GLY A 388 -10.11 -18.66 8.17
CA GLY A 388 -11.26 -18.86 9.06
C GLY A 388 -11.76 -17.59 9.76
N GLY A 389 -11.30 -16.40 9.37
CA GLY A 389 -11.54 -15.17 10.15
C GLY A 389 -12.74 -14.33 9.73
N PHE A 390 -13.08 -14.32 8.44
CA PHE A 390 -14.00 -13.35 7.83
C PHE A 390 -15.09 -14.08 7.03
N HIS A 391 -16.35 -13.69 7.16
CA HIS A 391 -17.46 -14.18 6.35
C HIS A 391 -18.52 -13.10 6.15
N LEU A 392 -18.89 -12.87 4.90
CA LEU A 392 -19.99 -11.98 4.52
C LEU A 392 -21.01 -12.81 3.75
N SER A 393 -22.23 -12.91 4.25
CA SER A 393 -23.25 -13.76 3.62
C SER A 393 -23.78 -13.11 2.34
N ARG A 394 -24.28 -13.92 1.39
CA ARG A 394 -24.93 -13.41 0.16
C ARG A 394 -26.04 -12.38 0.44
N LYS A 395 -26.74 -12.52 1.57
CA LYS A 395 -27.74 -11.56 2.05
C LYS A 395 -27.13 -10.19 2.38
N ASP A 396 -25.99 -10.19 3.07
CA ASP A 396 -25.29 -8.97 3.48
C ASP A 396 -24.63 -8.27 2.29
N LEU A 397 -24.12 -9.04 1.32
CA LEU A 397 -23.65 -8.52 0.02
C LEU A 397 -24.75 -7.83 -0.81
N ALA A 398 -26.01 -8.24 -0.62
CA ALA A 398 -27.17 -7.64 -1.27
C ALA A 398 -27.70 -6.40 -0.54
N ASP A 399 -27.23 -6.14 0.68
CA ASP A 399 -27.69 -5.02 1.50
C ASP A 399 -27.31 -3.66 0.85
N PRO A 400 -28.19 -2.65 0.91
CA PRO A 400 -27.90 -1.31 0.40
C PRO A 400 -26.63 -0.67 0.97
N SER A 401 -26.25 -1.00 2.21
CA SER A 401 -25.03 -0.48 2.86
C SER A 401 -23.75 -0.92 2.14
N TYR A 402 -23.72 -2.12 1.55
CA TYR A 402 -22.55 -2.63 0.83
C TYR A 402 -22.47 -2.14 -0.62
N ARG A 403 -23.52 -1.50 -1.14
CA ARG A 403 -23.59 -1.05 -2.54
C ARG A 403 -22.42 -0.14 -2.93
N HIS A 404 -22.07 0.81 -2.05
CA HIS A 404 -20.97 1.74 -2.31
C HIS A 404 -19.61 1.02 -2.39
N VAL A 405 -19.39 0.02 -1.54
CA VAL A 405 -18.18 -0.82 -1.59
C VAL A 405 -18.14 -1.61 -2.88
N ARG A 406 -19.29 -2.18 -3.30
CA ARG A 406 -19.37 -2.95 -4.54
C ARG A 406 -19.04 -2.11 -5.78
N GLU A 407 -19.56 -0.88 -5.84
CA GLU A 407 -19.34 0.05 -6.96
C GLU A 407 -17.94 0.67 -6.95
N SER A 408 -17.35 0.86 -5.77
CA SER A 408 -16.03 1.46 -5.64
C SER A 408 -14.89 0.45 -5.70
N MET A 409 -15.04 -0.78 -5.21
CA MET A 409 -13.93 -1.73 -5.05
C MET A 409 -13.87 -2.80 -6.16
N PHE A 410 -14.94 -2.98 -6.92
CA PHE A 410 -14.99 -3.93 -8.03
C PHE A 410 -15.16 -3.24 -9.38
N SER A 411 -14.68 -3.88 -10.42
CA SER A 411 -15.04 -3.54 -11.80
C SER A 411 -16.53 -3.82 -12.05
N SER A 412 -17.10 -3.11 -13.02
CA SER A 412 -18.50 -3.26 -13.43
C SER A 412 -18.89 -4.71 -13.76
N ASP A 413 -17.96 -5.46 -14.37
CA ASP A 413 -18.11 -6.87 -14.72
C ASP A 413 -17.85 -7.84 -13.55
N GLY A 414 -17.36 -7.34 -12.40
CA GLY A 414 -17.04 -8.14 -11.21
C GLY A 414 -15.75 -8.94 -11.29
N THR A 415 -15.03 -8.90 -12.41
CA THR A 415 -13.84 -9.75 -12.63
C THR A 415 -12.55 -9.16 -12.06
N ALA A 416 -12.58 -7.89 -11.65
CA ALA A 416 -11.44 -7.22 -11.04
C ALA A 416 -11.83 -6.53 -9.74
N THR A 417 -10.91 -6.56 -8.77
CA THR A 417 -11.01 -5.81 -7.52
C THR A 417 -9.75 -4.97 -7.33
N ARG A 418 -9.90 -3.80 -6.71
CA ARG A 418 -8.78 -2.91 -6.36
C ARG A 418 -8.70 -2.75 -4.85
N LEU A 419 -7.47 -2.78 -4.35
CA LEU A 419 -7.11 -2.54 -2.96
C LEU A 419 -6.26 -1.28 -2.91
N PHE A 420 -6.60 -0.34 -2.01
CA PHE A 420 -5.84 0.87 -1.79
C PHE A 420 -5.01 0.74 -0.53
N LEU A 421 -3.71 0.91 -0.66
CA LEU A 421 -2.76 0.79 0.43
C LEU A 421 -2.19 2.18 0.72
N TYR A 422 -2.35 2.62 1.95
CA TYR A 422 -1.85 3.91 2.39
C TYR A 422 -0.57 3.69 3.19
N SER A 423 0.50 4.36 2.79
CA SER A 423 1.80 4.29 3.46
C SER A 423 2.01 5.45 4.42
N ASP A 424 2.78 5.21 5.49
CA ASP A 424 3.20 6.24 6.45
C ASP A 424 4.22 7.25 5.88
N GLY A 425 4.87 6.92 4.76
CA GLY A 425 6.03 7.64 4.23
C GLY A 425 5.75 8.60 3.08
N GLN A 426 6.70 9.53 2.86
CA GLN A 426 6.79 10.32 1.64
C GLN A 426 7.23 9.44 0.45
N LEU A 427 7.00 9.94 -0.77
CA LEU A 427 7.41 9.27 -2.01
C LEU A 427 8.95 9.26 -2.12
N ASP A 428 9.58 8.20 -1.64
CA ASP A 428 11.03 8.00 -1.66
C ASP A 428 11.42 6.81 -2.54
N LEU A 429 12.66 6.77 -3.01
CA LEU A 429 13.25 5.70 -3.82
C LEU A 429 13.24 4.35 -3.07
N ALA A 430 13.24 4.37 -1.73
CA ALA A 430 13.01 3.18 -0.92
C ALA A 430 11.62 2.55 -1.13
N ALA A 431 10.61 3.35 -1.50
CA ALA A 431 9.27 2.85 -1.81
C ALA A 431 9.25 1.96 -3.08
N ALA A 432 10.24 2.08 -3.97
CA ALA A 432 10.37 1.21 -5.15
C ALA A 432 10.45 -0.27 -4.77
N ALA A 433 11.14 -0.60 -3.67
CA ALA A 433 11.23 -1.98 -3.20
C ALA A 433 9.88 -2.52 -2.69
N ARG A 434 8.99 -1.63 -2.25
CA ARG A 434 7.66 -1.98 -1.75
C ARG A 434 6.79 -2.54 -2.86
N ALA A 435 6.86 -2.01 -4.08
CA ALA A 435 6.06 -2.50 -5.22
C ALA A 435 6.22 -4.01 -5.42
N GLN A 436 7.48 -4.47 -5.45
CA GLN A 436 7.80 -5.90 -5.57
C GLN A 436 7.37 -6.70 -4.33
N GLN A 437 7.50 -6.12 -3.12
CA GLN A 437 7.05 -6.79 -1.89
C GLN A 437 5.54 -6.97 -1.86
N LEU A 438 4.76 -5.98 -2.31
CA LEU A 438 3.30 -6.05 -2.42
C LEU A 438 2.88 -7.12 -3.42
N GLU A 439 3.53 -7.18 -4.59
CA GLU A 439 3.26 -8.19 -5.61
C GLU A 439 3.54 -9.60 -5.09
N ILE A 440 4.68 -9.81 -4.42
CA ILE A 440 5.03 -11.10 -3.81
C ILE A 440 4.08 -11.47 -2.67
N ALA A 441 3.68 -10.51 -1.83
CA ALA A 441 2.77 -10.75 -0.72
C ALA A 441 1.37 -11.14 -1.22
N ALA A 442 0.83 -10.40 -2.19
CA ALA A 442 -0.43 -10.72 -2.85
C ALA A 442 -0.37 -12.08 -3.56
N GLY A 443 0.69 -12.31 -4.36
CA GLY A 443 0.87 -13.57 -5.09
C GLY A 443 1.01 -14.79 -4.18
N LYS A 444 1.57 -14.64 -2.98
CA LYS A 444 1.61 -15.71 -1.96
C LYS A 444 0.24 -16.00 -1.34
N ALA A 445 -0.54 -14.95 -1.07
CA ALA A 445 -1.90 -15.08 -0.53
C ALA A 445 -2.87 -15.73 -1.53
N MET A 446 -2.66 -15.51 -2.83
CA MET A 446 -3.54 -16.00 -3.90
C MET A 446 -3.28 -17.45 -4.32
N LYS A 447 -2.38 -18.18 -3.63
CA LYS A 447 -2.06 -19.57 -3.97
C LYS A 447 -3.18 -20.56 -3.61
N TYR A 448 -4.14 -20.15 -2.81
CA TYR A 448 -5.26 -20.95 -2.35
C TYR A 448 -6.56 -20.16 -2.51
N GLY A 449 -7.70 -20.85 -2.43
CA GLY A 449 -9.03 -20.24 -2.52
C GLY A 449 -9.48 -19.87 -3.93
N SER A 450 -10.44 -18.96 -3.98
CA SER A 450 -11.11 -18.50 -5.20
C SER A 450 -10.25 -17.61 -6.11
N LEU A 451 -9.09 -17.14 -5.62
CA LEU A 451 -8.15 -16.27 -6.34
C LEU A 451 -7.03 -17.04 -7.06
N VAL A 452 -7.05 -18.37 -7.07
CA VAL A 452 -6.10 -19.19 -7.85
C VAL A 452 -6.15 -18.79 -9.33
N ASP A 453 -4.99 -18.76 -9.98
CA ASP A 453 -4.77 -18.32 -11.37
C ASP A 453 -5.17 -16.86 -11.69
N SER A 454 -5.45 -16.05 -10.67
CA SER A 454 -5.76 -14.63 -10.86
C SER A 454 -4.47 -13.80 -11.02
N GLN A 455 -4.53 -12.75 -11.84
CA GLN A 455 -3.41 -11.86 -12.10
C GLN A 455 -3.37 -10.72 -11.08
N VAL A 456 -2.17 -10.39 -10.59
CA VAL A 456 -1.90 -9.24 -9.73
C VAL A 456 -1.18 -8.18 -10.52
N THR A 457 -1.61 -6.93 -10.36
CA THR A 457 -0.87 -5.77 -10.84
C THR A 457 -0.77 -4.75 -9.73
N VAL A 458 0.41 -4.17 -9.55
CA VAL A 458 0.67 -3.12 -8.57
C VAL A 458 0.84 -1.79 -9.30
N GLY A 459 0.14 -0.77 -8.84
CA GLY A 459 0.18 0.60 -9.33
C GLY A 459 0.27 1.59 -8.19
N GLY A 460 0.17 2.88 -8.51
CA GLY A 460 0.26 3.97 -7.52
C GLY A 460 1.70 4.41 -7.24
N ALA A 461 1.94 4.90 -6.03
CA ALA A 461 3.18 5.57 -5.66
C ALA A 461 4.44 4.70 -5.78
N ALA A 462 4.38 3.46 -5.31
CA ALA A 462 5.50 2.52 -5.31
C ALA A 462 5.89 2.12 -6.74
N GLN A 463 4.92 1.98 -7.65
CA GLN A 463 5.21 1.66 -9.06
C GLN A 463 5.85 2.84 -9.79
N ILE A 464 5.42 4.07 -9.48
CA ILE A 464 6.07 5.28 -9.98
C ILE A 464 7.51 5.36 -9.44
N ALA A 465 7.70 5.11 -8.15
CA ALA A 465 9.03 5.09 -7.54
C ALA A 465 9.94 4.02 -8.17
N ALA A 466 9.40 2.83 -8.45
CA ALA A 466 10.11 1.76 -9.14
C ALA A 466 10.50 2.15 -10.58
N ALA A 467 9.57 2.72 -11.35
CA ALA A 467 9.85 3.20 -12.70
C ALA A 467 10.90 4.32 -12.72
N VAL A 468 10.86 5.25 -11.75
CA VAL A 468 11.88 6.29 -11.59
C VAL A 468 13.23 5.68 -11.25
N ARG A 469 13.28 4.71 -10.32
CA ARG A 469 14.51 4.01 -9.97
C ARG A 469 15.11 3.28 -11.17
N ASP A 470 14.29 2.60 -11.96
CA ASP A 470 14.74 1.90 -13.17
C ASP A 470 15.26 2.88 -14.23
N ALA A 471 14.60 4.04 -14.41
CA ALA A 471 15.07 5.10 -15.28
C ALA A 471 16.42 5.66 -14.82
N LEU A 472 16.60 5.90 -13.52
CA LEU A 472 17.87 6.37 -12.94
C LEU A 472 18.99 5.33 -13.10
N ILE A 473 18.71 4.04 -12.88
CA ILE A 473 19.70 2.98 -13.08
C ILE A 473 20.08 2.88 -14.55
N HIS A 474 19.10 2.90 -15.46
CA HIS A 474 19.35 2.89 -16.90
C HIS A 474 20.26 4.05 -17.32
N ASP A 475 19.95 5.26 -16.87
CA ASP A 475 20.70 6.45 -17.22
C ASP A 475 22.10 6.49 -16.57
N ALA A 476 22.25 5.95 -15.36
CA ALA A 476 23.56 5.80 -14.73
C ALA A 476 24.46 4.82 -15.51
N VAL A 477 23.89 3.70 -15.98
CA VAL A 477 24.59 2.74 -16.85
C VAL A 477 24.95 3.39 -18.18
N LEU A 478 24.03 4.15 -18.78
CA LEU A 478 24.28 4.90 -20.01
C LEU A 478 25.46 5.87 -19.84
N LEU A 479 25.48 6.66 -18.75
CA LEU A 479 26.60 7.57 -18.44
C LEU A 479 27.93 6.84 -18.21
N ALA A 480 27.91 5.69 -17.53
CA ALA A 480 29.09 4.86 -17.34
C ALA A 480 29.64 4.32 -18.68
N VAL A 481 28.76 3.86 -19.57
CA VAL A 481 29.12 3.41 -20.92
C VAL A 481 29.69 4.58 -21.74
N ILE A 482 29.08 5.77 -21.68
CA ILE A 482 29.62 6.97 -22.35
C ILE A 482 31.03 7.29 -21.83
N LEU A 483 31.24 7.30 -20.51
CA LEU A 483 32.57 7.53 -19.93
C LEU A 483 33.58 6.47 -20.41
N LEU A 484 33.21 5.20 -20.39
CA LEU A 484 34.09 4.11 -20.84
C LEU A 484 34.43 4.21 -22.33
N THR A 485 33.47 4.53 -23.19
CA THR A 485 33.71 4.72 -24.63
C THR A 485 34.66 5.88 -24.89
N VAL A 486 34.52 6.99 -24.16
CA VAL A 486 35.41 8.14 -24.23
C VAL A 486 36.82 7.80 -23.73
N VAL A 487 36.92 7.06 -22.62
CA VAL A 487 38.20 6.59 -22.09
C VAL A 487 38.88 5.65 -23.08
N ALA A 488 38.13 4.74 -23.72
CA ALA A 488 38.63 3.86 -24.76
C ALA A 488 39.12 4.64 -25.99
N LEU A 489 38.35 5.64 -26.45
CA LEU A 489 38.74 6.50 -27.56
C LEU A 489 40.01 7.29 -27.23
N ALA A 490 40.08 7.89 -26.04
CA ALA A 490 41.27 8.61 -25.57
C ALA A 490 42.48 7.67 -25.43
N SER A 491 42.26 6.43 -24.98
CA SER A 491 43.29 5.39 -24.88
C SER A 491 43.82 4.97 -26.24
N MET A 492 42.93 4.82 -27.23
CA MET A 492 43.29 4.45 -28.60
C MET A 492 44.11 5.54 -29.28
N TRP A 493 43.83 6.82 -28.99
CA TRP A 493 44.51 7.95 -29.62
C TRP A 493 45.81 8.36 -28.92
N ARG A 494 45.93 8.13 -27.59
CA ARG A 494 47.04 8.66 -26.78
C ARG A 494 47.77 7.63 -25.91
N GLY A 495 47.40 6.35 -26.01
CA GLY A 495 47.90 5.28 -25.16
C GLY A 495 47.05 5.08 -23.90
N ALA A 496 47.01 3.83 -23.43
CA ALA A 496 46.12 3.37 -22.35
C ALA A 496 46.26 4.19 -21.05
N VAL A 497 47.49 4.54 -20.65
CA VAL A 497 47.76 5.29 -19.42
C VAL A 497 47.09 6.68 -19.43
N HIS A 498 47.15 7.38 -20.57
CA HIS A 498 46.56 8.72 -20.69
C HIS A 498 45.04 8.67 -20.72
N GLY A 499 44.44 7.71 -21.43
CA GLY A 499 43.00 7.53 -21.42
C GLY A 499 42.47 7.18 -20.03
N ALA A 500 43.13 6.27 -19.32
CA ALA A 500 42.81 5.93 -17.93
C ALA A 500 42.94 7.14 -16.99
N ALA A 501 44.01 7.94 -17.12
CA ALA A 501 44.21 9.15 -16.32
C ALA A 501 43.09 10.18 -16.51
N VAL A 502 42.58 10.35 -17.74
CA VAL A 502 41.42 11.22 -18.00
C VAL A 502 40.17 10.69 -17.31
N GLY A 503 39.86 9.40 -17.46
CA GLY A 503 38.68 8.79 -16.83
C GLY A 503 38.72 8.89 -15.31
N VAL A 504 39.84 8.51 -14.69
CA VAL A 504 40.05 8.60 -13.24
C VAL A 504 39.99 10.06 -12.77
N GLY A 505 40.60 10.99 -13.51
CA GLY A 505 40.59 12.40 -13.17
C GLY A 505 39.18 13.00 -13.16
N VAL A 506 38.35 12.69 -14.16
CA VAL A 506 36.95 13.14 -14.20
C VAL A 506 36.15 12.54 -13.07
N LEU A 507 36.21 11.22 -12.90
CA LEU A 507 35.43 10.51 -11.88
C LEU A 507 35.80 10.97 -10.47
N ALA A 508 37.10 11.10 -10.17
CA ALA A 508 37.57 11.55 -8.87
C ALA A 508 37.19 13.00 -8.59
N SER A 509 37.30 13.89 -9.59
CA SER A 509 36.90 15.30 -9.43
C SER A 509 35.40 15.44 -9.21
N TYR A 510 34.60 14.65 -9.92
CA TYR A 510 33.16 14.62 -9.77
C TYR A 510 32.73 14.09 -8.40
N LEU A 511 33.25 12.93 -7.97
CA LEU A 511 32.90 12.34 -6.68
C LEU A 511 33.30 13.27 -5.52
N ALA A 512 34.48 13.90 -5.58
CA ALA A 512 34.88 14.88 -4.58
C ALA A 512 33.93 16.10 -4.54
N ALA A 513 33.52 16.62 -5.69
CA ALA A 513 32.58 17.75 -5.75
C ALA A 513 31.18 17.37 -5.28
N LEU A 514 30.72 16.16 -5.62
CA LEU A 514 29.45 15.62 -5.13
C LEU A 514 29.49 15.47 -3.61
N GLY A 515 30.56 14.91 -3.03
CA GLY A 515 30.70 14.79 -1.58
C GLY A 515 30.74 16.14 -0.85
N VAL A 516 31.44 17.15 -1.38
CA VAL A 516 31.39 18.52 -0.83
C VAL A 516 29.99 19.12 -0.94
N SER A 517 29.29 18.88 -2.05
CA SER A 517 27.90 19.33 -2.23
C SER A 517 26.96 18.65 -1.24
N ILE A 518 27.09 17.34 -0.99
CA ILE A 518 26.31 16.62 0.03
C ILE A 518 26.55 17.22 1.41
N ALA A 519 27.81 17.50 1.78
CA ALA A 519 28.11 18.14 3.06
C ALA A 519 27.41 19.52 3.17
N LEU A 520 27.48 20.32 2.10
CA LEU A 520 26.83 21.63 2.05
C LEU A 520 25.30 21.54 2.18
N TRP A 521 24.66 20.65 1.43
CA TRP A 521 23.20 20.58 1.39
C TRP A 521 22.59 19.78 2.54
N GLN A 522 23.18 18.64 2.90
CA GLN A 522 22.63 17.76 3.93
C GLN A 522 23.06 18.16 5.34
N HIS A 523 24.29 18.66 5.55
CA HIS A 523 24.78 18.96 6.91
C HIS A 523 24.70 20.45 7.25
N LEU A 524 24.75 21.35 6.25
CA LEU A 524 24.65 22.79 6.51
C LEU A 524 23.25 23.35 6.28
N LEU A 525 22.48 22.77 5.34
CA LEU A 525 21.16 23.25 4.94
C LEU A 525 20.01 22.29 5.32
N ASP A 526 20.31 21.14 5.95
CA ASP A 526 19.34 20.08 6.34
C ASP A 526 18.36 19.68 5.23
N ARG A 527 18.86 19.60 3.98
CA ARG A 527 18.05 19.30 2.79
C ARG A 527 18.60 18.08 2.06
N GLU A 528 17.69 17.19 1.66
CA GLU A 528 18.03 16.04 0.84
C GLU A 528 18.42 16.48 -0.58
N LEU A 529 19.38 15.75 -1.18
CA LEU A 529 19.73 15.95 -2.58
C LEU A 529 18.69 15.23 -3.44
N ASN A 530 18.25 15.88 -4.51
CA ASN A 530 17.37 15.22 -5.46
C ASN A 530 18.13 14.11 -6.21
N ALA A 531 17.51 12.95 -6.38
CA ALA A 531 18.04 11.78 -7.08
C ALA A 531 18.57 12.07 -8.51
N LEU A 532 18.08 13.11 -9.17
CA LEU A 532 18.53 13.53 -10.50
C LEU A 532 19.84 14.32 -10.50
N VAL A 533 20.18 14.96 -9.37
CA VAL A 533 21.34 15.87 -9.27
C VAL A 533 22.65 15.16 -9.60
N PRO A 534 22.95 13.96 -9.06
CA PRO A 534 24.20 13.28 -9.38
C PRO A 534 24.33 13.02 -10.89
N LEU A 535 23.29 12.47 -11.52
CA LEU A 535 23.35 12.08 -12.92
C LEU A 535 23.51 13.29 -13.85
N VAL A 536 22.70 14.33 -13.66
CA VAL A 536 22.72 15.52 -14.54
C VAL A 536 24.02 16.30 -14.36
N SER A 537 24.46 16.50 -13.12
CA SER A 537 25.73 17.20 -12.86
C SER A 537 26.94 16.44 -13.39
N PHE A 538 26.93 15.10 -13.34
CA PHE A 538 27.97 14.28 -13.96
C PHE A 538 28.01 14.47 -15.48
N ALA A 539 26.86 14.39 -16.15
CA ALA A 539 26.76 14.55 -17.59
C ALA A 539 27.32 15.91 -18.07
N VAL A 540 26.92 16.99 -17.40
CA VAL A 540 27.38 18.36 -17.69
C VAL A 540 28.88 18.51 -17.40
N LEU A 541 29.34 18.02 -16.25
CA LEU A 541 30.74 18.12 -15.85
C LEU A 541 31.65 17.29 -16.77
N ALA A 542 31.27 16.06 -17.11
CA ALA A 542 32.04 15.20 -17.99
C ALA A 542 32.15 15.79 -19.40
N SER A 543 31.05 16.35 -19.92
CA SER A 543 31.00 17.04 -21.21
C SER A 543 31.97 18.23 -21.28
N CYS A 544 32.06 19.03 -20.22
CA CYS A 544 32.97 20.18 -20.16
C CYS A 544 34.41 19.81 -19.74
N GLY A 545 34.57 18.80 -18.89
CA GLY A 545 35.81 18.46 -18.20
C GLY A 545 36.75 17.56 -19.02
N VAL A 546 36.21 16.58 -19.76
CA VAL A 546 37.03 15.69 -20.59
C VAL A 546 37.83 16.45 -21.66
N PRO A 547 37.23 17.35 -22.47
CA PRO A 547 37.98 18.11 -23.47
C PRO A 547 39.15 18.88 -22.85
N TYR A 548 38.93 19.44 -21.65
CA TYR A 548 39.92 20.22 -20.92
C TYR A 548 41.10 19.37 -20.41
N LEU A 549 40.83 18.17 -19.87
CA LEU A 549 41.86 17.23 -19.46
C LEU A 549 42.68 16.71 -20.65
N VAL A 550 42.03 16.31 -21.75
CA VAL A 550 42.69 15.84 -22.98
C VAL A 550 43.60 16.93 -23.56
N ALA A 551 43.17 18.19 -23.55
CA ALA A 551 43.97 19.33 -24.01
C ALA A 551 45.19 19.62 -23.12
N GLY A 552 45.04 19.45 -21.80
CA GLY A 552 46.13 19.57 -20.83
C GLY A 552 47.26 18.57 -21.10
N ILE A 553 46.90 17.30 -21.32
CA ILE A 553 47.86 16.24 -21.65
C ILE A 553 48.61 16.55 -22.95
N LYS A 554 47.91 17.04 -23.98
CA LYS A 554 48.55 17.46 -25.25
C LYS A 554 49.57 18.58 -25.02
N ALA A 555 49.23 19.57 -24.21
CA ALA A 555 50.11 20.70 -23.92
C ALA A 555 51.35 20.29 -23.11
N GLY A 556 51.22 19.33 -22.18
CA GLY A 556 52.34 18.81 -21.39
C GLY A 556 53.40 18.07 -22.23
N ARG A 557 52.96 17.21 -23.16
CA ARG A 557 53.88 16.45 -24.04
C ARG A 557 54.64 17.34 -25.04
N ILE A 558 53.97 18.34 -25.63
CA ILE A 558 54.65 19.29 -26.53
C ILE A 558 55.71 20.09 -25.77
N ALA A 559 55.47 20.39 -24.49
CA ALA A 559 56.46 21.06 -23.64
C ALA A 559 57.66 20.15 -23.32
N ASP A 560 57.44 18.85 -23.06
CA ASP A 560 58.52 17.87 -22.84
C ASP A 560 59.36 17.64 -24.11
N GLU A 561 58.73 17.47 -25.28
CA GLU A 561 59.44 17.32 -26.56
C GLU A 561 60.18 18.61 -26.98
N ALA A 562 59.69 19.79 -26.58
CA ALA A 562 60.33 21.07 -26.85
C ALA A 562 61.52 21.40 -25.93
N THR A 563 61.80 20.61 -24.90
CA THR A 563 63.02 20.80 -24.09
C THR A 563 64.33 20.55 -24.86
N GLY A 564 64.26 20.01 -26.09
CA GLY A 564 65.39 19.94 -27.04
C GLY A 564 65.47 21.07 -28.07
N ALA A 565 64.40 21.85 -28.31
CA ALA A 565 64.40 22.92 -29.31
C ALA A 565 63.43 24.05 -28.95
N ARG A 566 64.00 25.24 -28.77
CA ARG A 566 63.33 26.50 -28.42
C ARG A 566 62.30 26.89 -29.48
N SER A 567 61.06 26.43 -29.38
CA SER A 567 59.98 26.82 -30.29
C SER A 567 59.06 27.87 -29.65
N LYS A 568 59.08 29.08 -30.23
CA LYS A 568 58.34 30.28 -29.81
C LYS A 568 56.90 30.34 -30.40
N GLY A 569 56.34 29.24 -30.89
CA GLY A 569 55.10 29.24 -31.68
C GLY A 569 54.01 28.26 -31.25
N ALA A 570 54.24 27.42 -30.24
CA ALA A 570 53.22 26.48 -29.80
C ALA A 570 52.14 27.22 -29.00
N VAL A 571 51.03 27.55 -29.65
CA VAL A 571 49.76 27.83 -28.96
C VAL A 571 49.52 26.65 -28.03
N SER A 572 49.70 26.86 -26.72
CA SER A 572 49.47 25.82 -25.73
C SER A 572 48.06 25.28 -25.97
N GLY A 573 47.93 23.99 -26.28
CA GLY A 573 46.62 23.36 -26.48
C GLY A 573 45.66 23.62 -25.32
N ARG A 574 46.20 23.96 -24.13
CA ARG A 574 45.45 24.41 -22.95
C ARG A 574 44.69 25.73 -23.16
N GLY A 575 45.24 26.69 -23.90
CA GLY A 575 44.63 28.00 -24.19
C GLY A 575 43.43 27.92 -25.15
N ALA A 576 43.45 26.97 -26.09
CA ALA A 576 42.35 26.77 -27.02
C ALA A 576 41.09 26.19 -26.36
N VAL A 577 41.25 25.47 -25.24
CA VAL A 577 40.16 24.70 -24.58
C VAL A 577 39.79 25.29 -23.21
N ALA A 578 40.57 26.23 -22.69
CA ALA A 578 40.24 27.04 -21.50
C ALA A 578 38.88 27.77 -21.57
N PRO A 579 38.40 28.28 -22.74
CA PRO A 579 37.09 28.90 -22.84
C PRO A 579 35.95 27.95 -22.48
N LEU A 580 36.08 26.64 -22.74
CA LEU A 580 35.01 25.67 -22.46
C LEU A 580 34.85 25.41 -20.96
N ALA A 581 35.95 25.34 -20.22
CA ALA A 581 35.90 25.25 -18.76
C ALA A 581 35.31 26.53 -18.14
N ALA A 582 35.65 27.70 -18.69
CA ALA A 582 35.09 28.97 -18.26
C ALA A 582 33.59 29.07 -18.57
N LEU A 583 33.15 28.65 -19.77
CA LEU A 583 31.74 28.60 -20.15
C LEU A 583 30.95 27.63 -19.26
N GLY A 584 31.49 26.44 -18.96
CA GLY A 584 30.88 25.52 -18.00
C GLY A 584 30.76 26.11 -16.59
N GLY A 585 31.77 26.88 -16.16
CA GLY A 585 31.76 27.59 -14.88
C GLY A 585 30.71 28.70 -14.84
N VAL A 586 30.59 29.51 -15.90
CA VAL A 586 29.57 30.56 -16.03
C VAL A 586 28.17 29.95 -16.09
N PHE A 587 27.99 28.84 -16.81
CA PHE A 587 26.73 28.12 -16.84
C PHE A 587 26.34 27.59 -15.45
N GLY A 588 27.27 26.92 -14.75
CA GLY A 588 27.04 26.44 -13.39
C GLY A 588 26.74 27.58 -12.40
N ALA A 589 27.49 28.68 -12.45
CA ALA A 589 27.23 29.87 -11.63
C ALA A 589 25.88 30.51 -11.98
N GLY A 590 25.52 30.54 -13.27
CA GLY A 590 24.22 30.97 -13.75
C GLY A 590 23.09 30.13 -13.20
N LEU A 591 23.22 28.79 -13.17
CA LEU A 591 22.23 27.89 -12.56
C LEU A 591 22.04 28.15 -11.06
N VAL A 592 23.12 28.47 -10.34
CA VAL A 592 23.05 28.86 -8.93
C VAL A 592 22.36 30.22 -8.75
N LEU A 593 22.68 31.20 -9.60
CA LEU A 593 22.16 32.57 -9.52
C LEU A 593 20.69 32.69 -9.97
N VAL A 594 20.33 32.03 -11.08
CA VAL A 594 18.95 31.99 -11.62
C VAL A 594 17.98 31.38 -10.62
N SER A 595 18.45 30.53 -9.71
CA SER A 595 17.62 29.94 -8.66
C SER A 595 17.17 30.95 -7.60
N GLY A 596 17.64 32.21 -7.62
CA GLY A 596 16.95 33.37 -7.03
C GLY A 596 16.34 33.17 -5.64
N GLY A 597 17.08 32.58 -4.70
CA GLY A 597 16.63 32.36 -3.32
C GLY A 597 15.68 31.16 -3.11
N SER A 598 15.31 30.42 -4.16
CA SER A 598 14.63 29.13 -4.06
C SER A 598 15.64 28.00 -4.17
N PHE A 599 15.64 27.11 -3.18
CA PHE A 599 16.49 25.92 -3.08
C PHE A 599 16.03 24.80 -4.03
N SER A 600 16.04 25.08 -5.33
CA SER A 600 15.53 24.19 -6.38
C SER A 600 16.58 23.18 -6.86
N VAL A 601 16.15 22.11 -7.54
CA VAL A 601 17.03 21.09 -8.14
C VAL A 601 18.12 21.71 -9.03
N LEU A 602 17.79 22.76 -9.79
CA LEU A 602 18.74 23.48 -10.64
C LEU A 602 19.92 24.08 -9.84
N SER A 603 19.66 24.63 -8.66
CA SER A 603 20.71 25.17 -7.78
C SER A 603 21.64 24.07 -7.31
N GLN A 604 21.08 22.91 -6.93
CA GLN A 604 21.88 21.76 -6.49
C GLN A 604 22.80 21.28 -7.62
N ILE A 605 22.27 21.15 -8.85
CA ILE A 605 23.06 20.81 -10.04
C ILE A 605 24.17 21.83 -10.28
N GLY A 606 23.84 23.14 -10.25
CA GLY A 606 24.81 24.22 -10.45
C GLY A 606 25.96 24.19 -9.45
N THR A 607 25.67 23.96 -8.16
CA THR A 607 26.71 23.88 -7.12
C THR A 607 27.70 22.74 -7.36
N VAL A 608 27.20 21.55 -7.73
CA VAL A 608 28.07 20.39 -8.03
C VAL A 608 28.94 20.67 -9.26
N VAL A 609 28.37 21.26 -10.31
CA VAL A 609 29.10 21.58 -11.55
C VAL A 609 30.23 22.59 -11.31
N VAL A 610 29.95 23.66 -10.56
CA VAL A 610 30.97 24.70 -10.26
C VAL A 610 32.10 24.13 -9.40
N LEU A 611 31.76 23.42 -8.32
CA LEU A 611 32.76 22.79 -7.45
C LEU A 611 33.59 21.77 -8.23
N GLY A 612 32.94 20.94 -9.04
CA GLY A 612 33.62 19.88 -9.79
C GLY A 612 34.50 20.38 -10.91
N LEU A 613 34.13 21.46 -11.62
CA LEU A 613 35.04 22.12 -12.55
C LEU A 613 36.25 22.72 -11.83
N GLY A 614 36.05 23.33 -10.65
CA GLY A 614 37.13 23.83 -9.81
C GLY A 614 38.13 22.74 -9.41
N VAL A 615 37.62 21.61 -8.90
CA VAL A 615 38.44 20.45 -8.54
C VAL A 615 39.13 19.84 -9.77
N LEU A 616 38.44 19.75 -10.90
CA LEU A 616 39.02 19.21 -12.13
C LEU A 616 40.20 20.06 -12.64
N ILE A 617 40.12 21.39 -12.49
CA ILE A 617 41.22 22.30 -12.82
C ILE A 617 42.41 22.09 -11.87
N THR A 618 42.19 21.86 -10.57
CA THR A 618 43.27 21.62 -9.61
C THR A 618 43.93 20.25 -9.83
N VAL A 619 43.14 19.20 -10.06
CA VAL A 619 43.63 17.86 -10.41
C VAL A 619 44.50 17.90 -11.66
N GLN A 620 44.04 18.57 -12.72
CA GLN A 620 44.85 18.72 -13.93
C GLN A 620 46.20 19.41 -13.65
N ARG A 621 46.25 20.41 -12.78
CA ARG A 621 47.51 21.10 -12.44
C ARG A 621 48.45 20.25 -11.58
N ALA A 622 47.89 19.48 -10.65
CA ALA A 622 48.68 18.65 -9.75
C ALA A 622 49.23 17.38 -10.42
N TRP A 623 48.46 16.77 -11.31
CA TRP A 623 48.81 15.51 -11.97
C TRP A 623 49.58 15.71 -13.29
N LEU A 624 49.45 16.89 -13.92
CA LEU A 624 50.18 17.27 -15.13
C LEU A 624 50.95 18.57 -14.87
N PRO A 625 52.02 18.53 -14.04
CA PRO A 625 52.80 19.72 -13.74
C PRO A 625 53.50 20.21 -15.02
N THR A 626 53.21 21.45 -15.42
CA THR A 626 54.05 22.17 -16.35
C THR A 626 55.29 22.61 -15.58
N THR A 627 56.47 22.12 -15.95
CA THR A 627 57.73 22.64 -15.43
C THR A 627 57.78 24.15 -15.67
N PRO A 628 57.86 24.99 -14.62
CA PRO A 628 58.10 26.40 -14.82
C PRO A 628 59.54 26.53 -15.33
N GLY A 629 59.70 27.12 -16.52
CA GLY A 629 61.01 27.45 -17.06
C GLY A 629 61.81 28.19 -16.00
N ARG A 630 62.95 27.61 -15.59
CA ARG A 630 63.98 28.32 -14.83
C ARG A 630 64.32 29.60 -15.61
N ARG A 631 64.04 30.75 -15.00
CA ARG A 631 64.59 32.03 -15.45
C ARG A 631 66.09 32.04 -15.25
#